data_AF-A0A959QUR1-F1
#
_entry.id   AF-A0A959QUR1-F1
#
_cell.length_a   1.000
_cell.length_b   1.000
_cell.length_c   1.000
_cell.angle_alpha   90.00
_cell.angle_beta   90.00
_cell.angle_gamma   90.00
#
_symmetry.space_group_name_H-M   'P 1'
#
loop_
_entity.id
_entity.type
_entity.pdbx_description
1 polymer ?
#
loop_
_entity_poly.entity_id
_entity_poly.type
_entity_poly.pdbx_seq_one_letter_code
_entity_poly.pdbx_strand_id
1 'polypeptide(L)'
;FLAAAFTAVGIFSSSITGNQVVGFLTGMFACYILYSGFESLSKLPAFAEGIDYYLSMVGMAFHYKSISRGLIDSRDVVYFLSVIAIFISLTRYSLNSRTWDTASQD
;
A
#
# COMPACT_ATOMS: atom_id res chain seq x y z
N PHE A 1 -3.17 -2.78 12.17
CA PHE A 1 -3.38 -1.97 10.95
C PHE A 1 -2.20 -2.01 10.00
N LEU A 2 -1.00 -1.57 10.40
CA LEU A 2 0.17 -1.56 9.51
C LEU A 2 0.54 -2.96 8.96
N ALA A 3 0.60 -3.98 9.82
CA ALA A 3 0.87 -5.36 9.40
C ALA A 3 -0.17 -5.86 8.36
N ALA A 4 -1.45 -5.56 8.56
CA ALA A 4 -2.51 -5.95 7.62
C ALA A 4 -2.37 -5.25 6.25
N ALA A 5 -1.97 -3.98 6.23
CA ALA A 5 -1.67 -3.26 4.99
C ALA A 5 -0.49 -3.89 4.24
N PHE A 6 0.61 -4.21 4.94
CA PHE A 6 1.74 -4.90 4.33
C PHE A 6 1.40 -6.31 3.84
N THR A 7 0.55 -7.04 4.56
CA THR A 7 0.04 -8.34 4.10
C THR A 7 -0.77 -8.19 2.81
N ALA A 8 -1.67 -7.20 2.73
CA ALA A 8 -2.46 -6.95 1.51
C ALA A 8 -1.59 -6.61 0.30
N VAL A 9 -0.56 -5.77 0.49
CA VAL A 9 0.42 -5.42 -0.56
C VAL A 9 1.23 -6.63 -1.00
N GLY A 10 1.68 -7.46 -0.05
CA GLY A 10 2.43 -8.69 -0.34
C GLY A 10 1.61 -9.71 -1.13
N ILE A 11 0.34 -9.89 -0.76
CA ILE A 11 -0.59 -10.77 -1.49
C ILE A 11 -0.78 -10.28 -2.93
N PHE A 12 -0.98 -8.97 -3.14
CA PHE A 12 -1.09 -8.39 -4.47
C PHE A 12 0.19 -8.59 -5.29
N SER A 13 1.36 -8.35 -4.71
CA SER A 13 2.65 -8.56 -5.38
C SER A 13 2.86 -10.03 -5.80
N SER A 14 2.41 -10.96 -4.96
CA SER A 14 2.43 -12.39 -5.28
C SER A 14 1.41 -12.76 -6.36
N SER A 15 0.27 -12.06 -6.49
CA SER A 15 -0.75 -12.40 -7.48
C SER A 15 -0.34 -12.03 -8.91
N ILE A 16 0.44 -10.95 -9.05
CA ILE A 16 0.92 -10.45 -10.35
C ILE A 16 2.18 -11.17 -10.86
N THR A 17 2.88 -11.93 -10.00
CA THR A 17 4.20 -12.49 -10.34
C THR A 17 4.18 -14.02 -10.36
N GLY A 18 4.65 -14.64 -11.45
CA GLY A 18 4.77 -16.10 -11.55
C GLY A 18 5.97 -16.72 -10.81
N ASN A 19 6.94 -15.90 -10.40
CA ASN A 19 8.15 -16.31 -9.69
C ASN A 19 8.10 -15.88 -8.21
N GLN A 20 8.25 -16.84 -7.29
CA GLN A 20 8.21 -16.64 -5.84
C GLN A 20 9.22 -15.59 -5.34
N VAL A 21 10.45 -15.60 -5.88
CA VAL A 21 11.50 -14.65 -5.48
C VAL A 21 11.15 -13.23 -5.91
N VAL A 22 10.67 -13.08 -7.14
CA VAL A 22 10.31 -11.76 -7.69
C VAL A 22 9.07 -11.21 -6.96
N GLY A 23 8.07 -12.04 -6.67
CA GLY A 23 6.89 -11.61 -5.92
C GLY A 23 7.21 -11.13 -4.51
N PHE A 24 8.15 -11.80 -3.83
CA PHE A 24 8.65 -11.38 -2.52
C PHE A 24 9.40 -10.04 -2.58
N LEU A 25 10.35 -9.89 -3.50
CA LEU A 25 11.15 -8.67 -3.62
C LEU A 25 10.30 -7.46 -4.01
N THR A 26 9.38 -7.62 -4.97
CA THR A 26 8.45 -6.56 -5.36
C THR A 26 7.54 -6.16 -4.19
N GLY A 27 7.08 -7.13 -3.39
CA GLY A 27 6.23 -6.86 -2.22
C GLY A 27 7.00 -6.10 -1.14
N MET A 28 8.23 -6.52 -0.84
CA MET A 28 9.11 -5.82 0.10
C MET A 28 9.40 -4.39 -0.34
N PHE A 29 9.73 -4.20 -1.62
CA PHE A 29 10.03 -2.90 -2.19
C PHE A 29 8.79 -1.98 -2.19
N ALA A 30 7.63 -2.51 -2.54
CA ALA A 30 6.37 -1.77 -2.48
C ALA A 30 6.03 -1.36 -1.03
N CYS A 31 6.18 -2.26 -0.06
CA CYS A 31 5.98 -1.94 1.36
C CYS A 31 6.95 -0.83 1.84
N TYR A 32 8.21 -0.88 1.41
CA TYR A 32 9.19 0.15 1.73
C TYR A 32 8.81 1.52 1.15
N ILE A 33 8.39 1.58 -0.11
CA ILE A 33 7.93 2.82 -0.75
C ILE A 33 6.68 3.36 -0.05
N LEU A 34 5.70 2.51 0.23
CA LEU A 34 4.46 2.95 0.87
C LEU A 34 4.70 3.47 2.29
N TYR A 35 5.69 2.92 3.01
CA TYR A 35 6.02 3.35 4.38
C TYR A 35 6.94 4.59 4.41
N SER A 36 8.07 4.54 3.70
CA SER A 36 9.17 5.53 3.78
C SER A 36 9.23 6.48 2.58
N GLY A 37 8.69 6.06 1.43
CA GLY A 37 8.72 6.84 0.18
C GLY A 37 7.97 8.16 0.31
N PHE A 38 6.78 8.15 0.90
CA PHE A 38 5.99 9.37 1.11
C PHE A 38 6.61 10.34 2.12
N GLU A 39 7.24 9.83 3.19
CA GLU A 39 7.95 10.67 4.17
C GLU A 39 9.19 11.32 3.56
N SER A 40 9.87 10.62 2.65
CA SER A 40 11.03 11.16 1.93
C SER A 40 10.62 12.19 0.89
N LEU A 41 9.47 11.97 0.23
CA LEU A 41 8.89 12.90 -0.74
C LEU A 41 8.42 14.22 -0.11
N SER A 42 7.86 14.18 1.10
CA SER A 42 7.44 15.37 1.85
C SER A 42 8.60 16.20 2.44
N LYS A 43 9.85 15.79 2.23
CA LYS A 43 11.04 16.55 2.66
C LYS A 43 11.74 17.23 1.48
N LEU A 44 11.24 17.04 0.26
CA LEU A 44 11.80 17.66 -0.93
C LEU A 44 11.35 19.12 -1.04
N PRO A 45 12.28 20.09 -1.21
CA PRO A 45 11.96 21.51 -1.22
C PRO A 45 11.08 21.96 -2.40
N ALA A 46 10.87 21.09 -3.41
CA ALA A 46 9.99 21.34 -4.56
C ALA A 46 8.48 21.23 -4.24
N PHE A 47 8.09 20.63 -3.11
CA PHE A 47 6.68 20.44 -2.72
C PHE A 47 6.21 21.37 -1.59
N ALA A 48 7.05 22.35 -1.22
CA ALA A 48 6.85 23.26 -0.09
C ALA A 48 5.69 24.26 -0.25
N GLU A 49 5.17 24.49 -1.47
CA GLU A 49 4.08 25.45 -1.71
C GLU A 49 2.66 24.88 -1.55
N GLY A 50 2.44 24.06 -0.50
CA GLY A 50 1.09 23.68 -0.05
C GLY A 50 0.68 22.22 -0.28
N ILE A 51 1.49 21.42 -0.97
CA ILE A 51 1.27 19.96 -1.12
C ILE A 51 1.78 19.19 0.10
N ASP A 52 2.68 19.77 0.90
CA ASP A 52 3.23 19.17 2.12
C ASP A 52 2.18 18.64 3.10
N TYR A 53 1.05 19.34 3.26
CA TYR A 53 -0.03 18.91 4.14
C TYR A 53 -0.71 17.62 3.63
N TYR A 54 -0.99 17.54 2.32
CA TYR A 54 -1.58 16.36 1.69
C TYR A 54 -0.60 15.19 1.68
N LEU A 55 0.69 15.45 1.46
CA LEU A 55 1.71 14.42 1.39
C LEU A 55 2.03 13.83 2.78
N SER A 56 2.01 14.68 3.82
CA SER A 56 2.07 14.24 5.22
C SER A 56 0.84 13.40 5.62
N MET A 57 -0.33 13.73 5.09
CA MET A 57 -1.59 12.99 5.26
C MET A 57 -1.67 11.70 4.42
N VAL A 58 -0.79 11.50 3.45
CA VAL A 58 -0.68 10.22 2.70
C VAL A 58 0.39 9.31 3.32
N GLY A 59 1.31 9.86 4.11
CA GLY A 59 2.36 9.08 4.76
C GLY A 59 1.83 8.08 5.79
N MET A 60 1.95 6.77 5.50
CA MET A 60 1.63 5.71 6.48
C MET A 60 2.43 5.86 7.78
N ALA A 61 3.66 6.41 7.72
CA ALA A 61 4.48 6.68 8.89
C ALA A 61 3.85 7.71 9.85
N PHE A 62 3.18 8.75 9.33
CA PHE A 62 2.53 9.78 10.15
C PHE A 62 1.31 9.22 10.88
N HIS A 63 0.42 8.54 10.16
CA HIS A 63 -0.75 7.86 10.74
C HIS A 63 -0.32 6.74 11.71
N TYR A 64 0.74 5.99 11.39
CA TYR A 64 1.28 4.98 12.29
C TYR A 64 1.81 5.59 13.59
N LYS A 65 2.45 6.77 13.54
CA LYS A 65 2.96 7.46 14.73
C LYS A 65 1.85 8.03 15.61
N SER A 66 0.69 8.41 15.07
CA SER A 66 -0.50 8.78 15.87
C SER A 66 -1.10 7.56 16.57
N ILE A 67 -1.32 6.46 15.84
CA ILE A 67 -1.83 5.21 16.41
C ILE A 67 -0.89 4.65 17.48
N SER A 68 0.42 4.65 17.23
CA SER A 68 1.44 4.15 18.17
C SER A 68 1.51 4.95 19.48
N ARG A 69 1.11 6.23 19.44
CA ARG A 69 0.99 7.09 20.64
C ARG A 69 -0.32 6.89 21.39
N GLY A 70 -1.16 5.94 20.99
CA GLY A 70 -2.47 5.67 21.61
C GLY A 70 -3.56 6.67 21.26
N LEU A 71 -3.27 7.65 20.40
CA LEU A 71 -4.25 8.61 19.87
C LEU A 71 -4.87 8.01 18.61
N ILE A 72 -5.83 7.10 18.79
CA ILE A 72 -6.54 6.47 17.68
C ILE A 72 -7.66 7.44 17.23
N ASP A 73 -7.38 8.25 16.22
CA ASP A 73 -8.42 9.00 15.51
C ASP A 73 -9.09 8.08 14.47
N SER A 74 -10.40 8.20 14.31
CA SER A 74 -11.20 7.56 13.26
C SER A 74 -10.61 7.75 11.86
N ARG A 75 -9.99 8.92 11.60
CA ARG A 75 -9.34 9.24 10.32
C ARG A 75 -8.18 8.31 10.00
N ASP A 76 -7.36 7.98 10.99
CA ASP A 76 -6.20 7.09 10.80
C ASP A 76 -6.65 5.67 10.49
N VAL A 77 -7.71 5.20 11.16
CA VAL A 77 -8.27 3.86 10.96
C VAL A 77 -8.90 3.73 9.56
N VAL A 78 -9.69 4.73 9.14
CA VAL A 78 -10.30 4.75 7.80
C VAL A 78 -9.23 4.79 6.72
N TYR A 79 -8.14 5.52 6.92
CA TYR A 79 -7.00 5.54 5.99
C TYR A 79 -6.40 4.14 5.80
N PHE A 80 -6.02 3.46 6.89
CA PHE A 80 -5.45 2.12 6.81
C PHE A 80 -6.40 1.09 6.20
N LEU A 81 -7.68 1.14 6.55
CA LEU A 81 -8.69 0.25 5.98
C LEU A 81 -8.90 0.50 4.48
N SER A 82 -8.88 1.75 4.05
CA SER A 82 -8.99 2.11 2.62
C SER A 82 -7.81 1.55 1.82
N VAL A 83 -6.58 1.69 2.33
CA VAL A 83 -5.38 1.11 1.70
C VAL A 83 -5.50 -0.40 1.60
N ILE A 84 -5.88 -1.07 2.69
CA ILE A 84 -6.08 -2.54 2.70
C ILE A 84 -7.12 -2.95 1.66
N ALA A 85 -8.28 -2.27 1.63
CA ALA A 85 -9.36 -2.57 0.70
C ALA A 85 -8.94 -2.40 -0.77
N ILE A 86 -8.16 -1.37 -1.09
CA ILE A 86 -7.63 -1.14 -2.44
C ILE A 86 -6.72 -2.29 -2.87
N PHE A 87 -5.72 -2.65 -2.06
CA PHE A 87 -4.78 -3.72 -2.43
C PHE A 87 -5.44 -5.10 -2.52
N ILE A 88 -6.40 -5.39 -1.65
CA ILE A 88 -7.21 -6.61 -1.76
C ILE A 88 -8.07 -6.59 -3.03
N SER A 89 -8.68 -5.47 -3.38
CA SER A 89 -9.47 -5.34 -4.61
C SER A 89 -8.60 -5.53 -5.86
N LEU A 90 -7.41 -4.95 -5.87
CA LEU A 90 -6.42 -5.15 -6.93
C LEU A 90 -5.96 -6.61 -7.03
N THR A 91 -5.79 -7.29 -5.90
CA THR A 91 -5.51 -8.74 -5.87
C THR A 91 -6.64 -9.51 -6.53
N ARG A 92 -7.90 -9.24 -6.16
CA ARG A 92 -9.06 -9.91 -6.76
C ARG A 92 -9.12 -9.66 -8.27
N TYR A 93 -8.85 -8.44 -8.71
CA TYR A 93 -8.81 -8.09 -10.13
C TYR A 93 -7.71 -8.87 -10.87
N SER A 94 -6.49 -8.91 -10.32
CA SER A 94 -5.34 -9.64 -10.87
C SER A 94 -5.58 -11.15 -10.93
N LEU A 95 -6.28 -11.73 -9.96
CA LEU A 95 -6.63 -13.15 -9.99
C LEU A 95 -7.73 -13.42 -11.01
N ASN A 96 -8.74 -12.55 -11.06
CA ASN A 96 -9.85 -12.69 -11.99
C ASN A 96 -9.35 -12.65 -13.43
N SER A 97 -8.49 -11.69 -13.82
CA SER A 97 -7.96 -11.58 -15.18
C SER A 97 -7.29 -12.87 -15.68
N ARG A 98 -6.55 -13.57 -14.81
CA ARG A 98 -5.90 -14.86 -15.14
C ARG A 98 -6.90 -15.98 -15.41
N THR A 99 -8.07 -15.95 -14.76
CA THR A 99 -9.13 -16.93 -14.99
C THR A 99 -9.76 -16.75 -16.37
N TRP A 100 -9.94 -15.52 -16.86
CA TRP A 100 -10.48 -15.25 -18.21
C TRP A 100 -9.51 -15.68 -19.30
N ASP A 101 -8.20 -15.49 -19.10
CA ASP A 101 -7.19 -15.96 -20.06
C ASP A 101 -7.25 -17.49 -20.22
N THR A 102 -7.48 -18.22 -19.12
CA THR A 102 -7.61 -19.69 -19.15
C THR A 102 -8.92 -20.11 -19.81
N ALA A 103 -10.05 -19.48 -19.46
CA ALA A 103 -11.36 -19.81 -20.01
C ALA A 103 -11.55 -19.44 -21.49
N SER A 104 -10.70 -18.56 -22.06
CA SER A 104 -10.69 -18.23 -23.49
C SER A 104 -9.90 -19.23 -24.36
N GLN A 105 -9.16 -20.15 -23.73
CA GLN A 105 -8.38 -21.19 -24.42
C GLN A 105 -9.09 -22.55 -24.50
N ASP A 106 -10.28 -22.66 -23.89
CA ASP A 106 -11.18 -23.82 -23.93
C ASP A 106 -12.31 -23.62 -24.96
#